data_AF-A0A831K886-F1
#
_entry.id   AF-A0A831K886-F1
#
_cell.length_a   1.000
_cell.length_b   1.000
_cell.length_c   1.000
_cell.angle_alpha   90.00
_cell.angle_beta   90.00
_cell.angle_gamma   90.00
#
_symmetry.space_group_name_H-M   'P 1'
#
loop_
_entity.id
_entity.type
_entity.pdbx_description
1 polymer ?
#
loop_
_entity_poly.entity_id
_entity_poly.type
_entity_poly.pdbx_seq_one_letter_code
_entity_poly.pdbx_strand_id
1 'polypeptide(L)'
;MSNSAYLLVKFDNKQKLMNSIDQLQDESIFQNYDAVDGHYHLLIKVADNSEKTLSLVKSFDGFAEMSVCPIETDNQKDFVLNEEFTYCYLFIEANAAHRADIQSKIESFTDTLFCSPTKGVYDLVALIKNDRFDNIDRFIKTEIKNLDGILRFKQDHVIFLDRI
;
A
#
# COMPACT_ATOMS: atom_id res chain seq x y z
N MET A 1 5.95 -18.06 9.95
CA MET A 1 5.31 -17.31 8.85
C MET A 1 4.72 -16.07 9.48
N SER A 2 4.97 -14.89 8.94
CA SER A 2 4.35 -13.67 9.48
C SER A 2 2.85 -13.70 9.16
N ASN A 3 1.99 -13.33 10.12
CA ASN A 3 0.56 -13.14 9.88
C ASN A 3 0.25 -11.71 9.40
N SER A 4 1.27 -10.89 9.13
CA SER A 4 1.05 -9.51 8.74
C SER A 4 0.49 -9.44 7.33
N ALA A 5 -0.27 -8.38 7.07
CA ALA A 5 -0.90 -8.16 5.78
C ALA A 5 -1.08 -6.67 5.52
N TYR A 6 -1.14 -6.32 4.24
CA TYR A 6 -1.78 -5.09 3.81
C TYR A 6 -3.26 -5.33 3.60
N LEU A 7 -4.09 -4.47 4.17
CA LEU A 7 -5.52 -4.40 3.94
C LEU A 7 -5.76 -3.19 3.04
N LEU A 8 -6.21 -3.47 1.81
CA LEU A 8 -6.51 -2.45 0.80
C LEU A 8 -8.00 -2.19 0.84
N VAL A 9 -8.41 -1.09 1.46
CA VAL A 9 -9.79 -0.80 1.81
C VAL A 9 -10.34 0.28 0.88
N LYS A 10 -11.57 0.04 0.42
CA LYS A 10 -12.35 1.00 -0.34
C LYS A 10 -13.65 1.28 0.37
N PHE A 11 -14.06 2.53 0.24
CA PHE A 11 -15.29 3.07 0.81
C PHE A 11 -16.28 3.41 -0.30
N ASP A 12 -17.57 3.34 0.00
CA ASP A 12 -18.64 3.78 -0.89
C ASP A 12 -18.65 5.31 -1.09
N ASN A 13 -18.16 6.04 -0.07
CA ASN A 13 -18.05 7.49 -0.05
C ASN A 13 -16.75 7.93 0.63
N LYS A 14 -15.93 8.71 -0.08
CA LYS A 14 -14.65 9.26 0.43
C LYS A 14 -14.83 10.10 1.71
N GLN A 15 -15.98 10.73 1.93
CA GLN A 15 -16.23 11.52 3.15
C GLN A 15 -16.26 10.67 4.43
N LYS A 16 -16.53 9.36 4.32
CA LYS A 16 -16.56 8.43 5.45
C LYS A 16 -15.18 7.90 5.85
N LEU A 17 -14.16 8.20 5.05
CA LEU A 17 -12.77 7.88 5.36
C LEU A 17 -12.34 8.51 6.69
N MET A 18 -12.69 9.79 6.92
CA MET A 18 -12.29 10.52 8.13
C MET A 18 -12.78 9.85 9.40
N ASN A 19 -14.06 9.47 9.44
CA ASN A 19 -14.66 8.77 10.60
C ASN A 19 -13.98 7.42 10.88
N SER A 20 -13.46 6.77 9.84
CA SER A 20 -12.80 5.47 9.97
C SER A 20 -11.37 5.61 10.50
N ILE A 21 -10.73 6.76 10.28
CA ILE A 21 -9.37 7.01 10.73
C ILE A 21 -9.32 7.29 12.23
N ASP A 22 -10.33 7.97 12.77
CA ASP A 22 -10.50 8.10 14.22
C ASP A 22 -10.55 6.72 14.89
N GLN A 23 -11.26 5.75 14.27
CA GLN A 23 -11.34 4.37 14.76
C GLN A 23 -10.00 3.60 14.66
N LEU A 24 -9.12 3.96 13.72
CA LEU A 24 -7.79 3.34 13.58
C LEU A 24 -6.82 3.81 14.66
N GLN A 25 -6.93 5.06 15.10
CA GLN A 25 -6.02 5.65 16.09
C GLN A 25 -6.21 5.05 17.48
N ASP A 26 -7.40 4.57 17.79
CA ASP A 26 -7.75 4.00 19.10
C ASP A 26 -7.32 2.53 19.26
N GLU A 27 -6.88 1.86 18.18
CA GLU A 27 -6.72 0.41 18.14
C GLU A 27 -5.26 -0.02 17.91
N SER A 28 -4.65 -0.64 18.93
CA SER A 28 -3.23 -1.06 18.92
C SER A 28 -2.87 -2.18 17.93
N ILE A 29 -3.85 -2.71 17.18
CA ILE A 29 -3.64 -3.79 16.22
C ILE A 29 -3.13 -3.29 14.86
N PHE A 30 -3.27 -1.99 14.59
CA PHE A 30 -2.83 -1.36 13.35
C PHE A 30 -1.37 -0.89 13.49
N GLN A 31 -0.48 -1.42 12.65
CA GLN A 31 0.95 -1.08 12.69
C GLN A 31 1.22 0.24 11.97
N ASN A 32 0.57 0.42 10.83
CA ASN A 32 0.61 1.65 10.06
C ASN A 32 -0.65 1.76 9.21
N TYR A 33 -1.04 2.98 8.84
CA TYR A 33 -2.09 3.22 7.86
C TYR A 33 -1.81 4.48 7.06
N ASP A 34 -2.23 4.46 5.81
CA ASP A 34 -2.06 5.57 4.88
C ASP A 34 -3.36 5.79 4.11
N ALA A 35 -3.88 7.01 4.15
CA ALA A 35 -4.96 7.43 3.28
C ALA A 35 -4.40 7.58 1.86
N VAL A 36 -5.13 7.07 0.87
CA VAL A 36 -4.67 7.09 -0.53
C VAL A 36 -5.75 7.56 -1.50
N ASP A 37 -5.33 8.22 -2.59
CA ASP A 37 -6.18 8.55 -3.72
C ASP A 37 -5.86 7.65 -4.91
N GLY A 38 -6.83 6.86 -5.34
CA GLY A 38 -6.67 5.95 -6.47
C GLY A 38 -7.77 4.90 -6.50
N HIS A 39 -7.36 3.63 -6.55
CA HIS A 39 -8.26 2.48 -6.64
C HIS A 39 -8.83 2.11 -5.27
N TYR A 40 -8.04 2.29 -4.22
CA TYR A 40 -8.40 2.17 -2.82
C TYR A 40 -8.44 3.55 -2.19
N HIS A 41 -8.88 3.62 -0.94
CA HIS A 41 -8.95 4.87 -0.18
C HIS A 41 -8.09 4.81 1.09
N LEU A 42 -7.80 3.60 1.57
CA LEU A 42 -7.03 3.39 2.78
C LEU A 42 -6.21 2.11 2.62
N LEU A 43 -4.92 2.21 2.95
CA LEU A 43 -4.02 1.09 3.06
C LEU A 43 -3.65 0.91 4.53
N ILE A 44 -3.89 -0.27 5.08
CA ILE A 44 -3.61 -0.56 6.50
C ILE A 44 -2.63 -1.72 6.57
N LYS A 45 -1.53 -1.54 7.30
CA LYS A 45 -0.65 -2.65 7.68
C LYS A 45 -1.06 -3.18 9.05
N VAL A 46 -1.34 -4.47 9.12
CA VAL A 46 -1.69 -5.17 10.36
C VAL A 46 -0.64 -6.20 10.71
N ALA A 47 -0.41 -6.40 12.02
CA ALA A 47 0.49 -7.44 12.51
C ALA A 47 -0.09 -8.86 12.34
N ASP A 48 -1.42 -8.95 12.30
CA ASP A 48 -2.18 -10.20 12.19
C ASP A 48 -3.47 -10.00 11.38
N ASN A 49 -3.70 -10.87 10.40
CA ASN A 49 -4.86 -10.85 9.52
C ASN A 49 -6.00 -11.79 9.97
N SER A 50 -6.14 -12.01 11.28
CA SER A 50 -7.23 -12.82 11.84
C SER A 50 -8.62 -12.27 11.56
N GLU A 51 -9.62 -13.14 11.69
CA GLU A 51 -11.03 -12.78 11.49
C GLU A 51 -11.47 -11.60 12.36
N LYS A 52 -10.92 -11.45 13.57
CA LYS A 52 -11.18 -10.30 14.45
C LYS A 52 -10.72 -8.99 13.78
N THR A 53 -9.48 -8.92 13.30
CA THR A 53 -8.93 -7.75 12.61
C THR A 53 -9.73 -7.44 11.34
N LEU A 54 -10.02 -8.46 10.53
CA LEU A 54 -10.77 -8.27 9.28
C LEU A 54 -12.21 -7.82 9.53
N SER A 55 -12.85 -8.31 10.60
CA SER A 55 -14.22 -7.92 10.97
C SER A 55 -14.28 -6.49 11.50
N LEU A 56 -13.25 -6.04 12.21
CA LEU A 56 -13.14 -4.66 12.66
C LEU A 56 -13.11 -3.70 11.45
N VAL A 57 -12.24 -3.94 10.47
CA VAL A 57 -12.17 -3.10 9.26
C VAL A 57 -13.46 -3.12 8.46
N LYS A 58 -14.14 -4.27 8.38
CA LYS A 58 -15.46 -4.39 7.74
C LYS A 58 -16.56 -3.63 8.48
N SER A 59 -16.37 -3.30 9.75
CA SER A 59 -17.34 -2.54 10.55
C SER A 59 -17.22 -1.03 10.37
N PHE A 60 -16.19 -0.55 9.67
CA PHE A 60 -16.00 0.87 9.38
C PHE A 60 -17.18 1.43 8.60
N ASP A 61 -17.61 2.64 8.97
CA ASP A 61 -18.70 3.30 8.26
C ASP A 61 -18.31 3.56 6.80
N GLY A 62 -19.16 3.13 5.88
CA GLY A 62 -18.93 3.27 4.44
C GLY A 62 -17.99 2.22 3.85
N PHE A 63 -17.58 1.19 4.59
CA PHE A 63 -16.85 0.06 4.04
C PHE A 63 -17.60 -0.52 2.82
N ALA A 64 -16.90 -0.64 1.69
CA ALA A 64 -17.45 -1.23 0.47
C ALA A 64 -16.76 -2.55 0.12
N GLU A 65 -15.43 -2.52 0.01
CA GLU A 65 -14.63 -3.70 -0.33
C GLU A 65 -13.25 -3.65 0.35
N MET A 66 -12.67 -4.82 0.56
CA MET A 66 -11.30 -4.95 1.02
C MET A 66 -10.60 -6.11 0.32
N SER A 67 -9.36 -5.86 -0.10
CA SER A 67 -8.42 -6.91 -0.51
C SER A 67 -7.40 -7.14 0.61
N VAL A 68 -7.16 -8.41 0.94
CA VAL A 68 -6.15 -8.80 1.93
C VAL A 68 -4.92 -9.29 1.19
N CYS A 69 -3.77 -8.69 1.48
CA CYS A 69 -2.49 -9.01 0.89
C CYS A 69 -1.50 -9.47 1.98
N PRO A 70 -1.49 -10.76 2.35
CA PRO A 70 -0.55 -11.29 3.34
C PRO A 70 0.90 -11.03 2.91
N ILE A 71 1.72 -10.55 3.84
CA ILE A 71 3.12 -10.20 3.61
C ILE A 71 3.98 -11.45 3.81
N GLU A 72 4.74 -11.82 2.77
CA GLU A 72 5.63 -12.98 2.82
C GLU A 72 6.92 -12.65 3.57
N THR A 73 7.45 -11.45 3.36
CA THR A 73 8.65 -10.94 4.04
C THR A 73 8.48 -9.46 4.29
N ASP A 74 8.50 -9.08 5.56
CA ASP A 74 8.34 -7.70 5.97
C ASP A 74 9.71 -7.01 5.98
N ASN A 75 10.03 -6.36 4.86
CA ASN A 75 11.24 -5.56 4.70
C ASN A 75 11.02 -4.08 5.08
N GLN A 76 9.84 -3.72 5.56
CA GLN A 76 9.56 -2.33 5.90
C GLN A 76 10.33 -1.93 7.15
N LYS A 77 11.19 -0.92 7.03
CA LYS A 77 11.77 -0.24 8.19
C LYS A 77 10.71 0.68 8.76
N ASP A 78 10.68 0.86 10.08
CA ASP A 78 9.86 1.90 10.68
C ASP A 78 10.35 3.26 10.17
N PHE A 79 9.54 3.91 9.34
CA PHE A 79 9.77 5.28 8.89
C PHE A 79 8.47 6.06 8.99
N VAL A 80 8.62 7.34 9.32
CA VAL A 80 7.53 8.30 9.30
C VAL A 80 7.57 9.01 7.95
N LEU A 81 6.43 9.10 7.27
CA LEU A 81 6.34 9.85 6.02
C LEU A 81 6.61 11.34 6.30
N ASN A 82 7.47 11.95 5.50
CA ASN A 82 7.76 13.37 5.56
C ASN A 82 6.91 14.09 4.52
N GLU A 83 6.06 15.01 4.97
CA GLU A 83 5.11 15.74 4.13
C GLU A 83 5.74 16.72 3.11
N GLU A 84 7.07 16.92 3.15
CA GLU A 84 7.82 17.61 2.09
C GLU A 84 7.89 16.81 0.79
N PHE A 85 7.57 15.51 0.85
CA PHE A 85 7.59 14.61 -0.28
C PHE A 85 6.18 14.12 -0.65
N THR A 86 6.10 13.64 -1.88
CA THR A 86 4.96 12.91 -2.41
C THR A 86 5.25 11.41 -2.36
N TYR A 87 4.20 10.62 -2.16
CA TYR A 87 4.31 9.18 -2.04
C TYR A 87 3.25 8.49 -2.89
N CYS A 88 3.59 7.32 -3.41
CA CYS A 88 2.67 6.49 -4.18
C CYS A 88 2.87 5.02 -3.82
N TYR A 89 1.77 4.36 -3.47
CA TYR A 89 1.72 2.92 -3.41
C TYR A 89 1.61 2.36 -4.83
N LEU A 90 2.44 1.37 -5.11
CA LEU A 90 2.41 0.61 -6.34
C LEU A 90 2.02 -0.84 -6.03
N PHE A 91 0.86 -1.25 -6.52
CA PHE A 91 0.35 -2.61 -6.41
C PHE A 91 0.64 -3.36 -7.70
N ILE A 92 1.50 -4.37 -7.65
CA ILE A 92 2.06 -5.01 -8.85
C ILE A 92 1.60 -6.45 -8.91
N GLU A 93 1.18 -6.85 -10.11
CA GLU A 93 1.04 -8.26 -10.46
C GLU A 93 2.12 -8.64 -11.44
N ALA A 94 2.78 -9.73 -11.13
CA ALA A 94 4.01 -10.16 -11.76
C ALA A 94 3.90 -11.63 -12.15
N ASN A 95 4.64 -12.00 -13.19
CA ASN A 95 4.90 -13.39 -13.46
C ASN A 95 5.69 -13.99 -12.28
N ALA A 96 5.20 -15.09 -11.72
CA ALA A 96 5.83 -15.78 -10.60
C ALA A 96 7.32 -16.10 -10.83
N ALA A 97 7.71 -16.40 -12.07
CA ALA A 97 9.10 -16.70 -12.42
C ALA A 97 10.04 -15.48 -12.30
N HIS A 98 9.51 -14.27 -12.46
CA HIS A 98 10.28 -13.02 -12.42
C HIS A 98 10.05 -12.20 -11.15
N ARG A 99 9.15 -12.65 -10.26
CA ARG A 99 8.71 -11.89 -9.08
C ARG A 99 9.88 -11.46 -8.18
N ALA A 100 10.81 -12.37 -7.91
CA ALA A 100 11.98 -12.07 -7.06
C ALA A 100 12.93 -11.04 -7.73
N ASP A 101 13.14 -11.15 -9.04
CA ASP A 101 13.99 -10.23 -9.79
C ASP A 101 13.35 -8.83 -9.86
N ILE A 102 12.03 -8.76 -10.06
CA ILE A 102 11.26 -7.51 -10.04
C ILE A 102 11.37 -6.86 -8.66
N GLN A 103 11.15 -7.63 -7.59
CA GLN A 103 11.29 -7.13 -6.22
C GLN A 103 12.67 -6.53 -6.00
N SER A 104 13.74 -7.28 -6.28
CA SER A 104 15.11 -6.84 -6.05
C SER A 104 15.47 -5.59 -6.86
N LYS A 105 15.01 -5.50 -8.12
CA LYS A 105 15.21 -4.30 -8.93
C LYS A 105 14.47 -3.10 -8.35
N ILE A 106 13.20 -3.27 -7.95
CA ILE A 106 12.42 -2.19 -7.36
C ILE A 106 13.06 -1.69 -6.06
N GLU A 107 13.50 -2.59 -5.18
CA GLU A 107 14.21 -2.25 -3.93
C GLU A 107 15.55 -1.53 -4.18
N SER A 108 16.17 -1.72 -5.34
CA SER A 108 17.45 -1.09 -5.68
C SER A 108 17.34 0.38 -6.09
N PHE A 109 16.14 0.86 -6.44
CA PHE A 109 15.93 2.25 -6.83
C PHE A 109 15.92 3.18 -5.61
N THR A 110 16.59 4.32 -5.73
CA THR A 110 16.67 5.32 -4.66
C THR A 110 15.32 5.93 -4.29
N ASP A 111 14.41 6.02 -5.26
CA ASP A 111 13.04 6.52 -5.06
C ASP A 111 12.11 5.50 -4.39
N THR A 112 12.53 4.24 -4.24
CA THR A 112 11.76 3.20 -3.56
C THR A 112 12.08 3.17 -2.06
N LEU A 113 11.07 3.30 -1.21
CA LEU A 113 11.23 3.14 0.24
C LEU A 113 11.20 1.67 0.67
N PHE A 114 10.30 0.89 0.11
CA PHE A 114 10.24 -0.56 0.30
C PHE A 114 9.48 -1.24 -0.85
N CYS A 115 9.67 -2.55 -0.97
CA CYS A 115 8.86 -3.43 -1.81
C CYS A 115 8.64 -4.75 -1.09
N SER A 116 7.41 -5.01 -0.64
CA SER A 116 7.06 -6.23 0.08
C SER A 116 6.48 -7.27 -0.87
N PRO A 117 6.98 -8.52 -0.89
CA PRO A 117 6.31 -9.63 -1.53
C PRO A 117 5.05 -10.02 -0.77
N THR A 118 3.95 -10.14 -1.50
CA THR A 118 2.63 -10.45 -0.95
C THR A 118 1.99 -11.63 -1.64
N LYS A 119 0.92 -12.14 -1.00
CA LYS A 119 -0.03 -13.08 -1.62
C LYS A 119 -1.36 -12.37 -1.86
N GLY A 120 -2.22 -12.99 -2.67
CA GLY A 120 -3.58 -12.51 -2.90
C GLY A 120 -3.72 -11.79 -4.24
N VAL A 121 -4.28 -10.59 -4.22
CA VAL A 121 -4.62 -9.84 -5.46
C VAL A 121 -3.38 -9.25 -6.13
N TYR A 122 -2.33 -8.96 -5.36
CA TYR A 122 -1.08 -8.40 -5.86
C TYR A 122 0.10 -9.25 -5.35
N ASP A 123 1.11 -9.39 -6.20
CA ASP A 123 2.33 -10.13 -5.92
C ASP A 123 3.37 -9.30 -5.17
N LEU A 124 3.36 -7.97 -5.39
CA LEU A 124 4.23 -7.01 -4.72
C LEU A 124 3.44 -5.74 -4.35
N VAL A 125 3.78 -5.17 -3.20
CA VAL A 125 3.35 -3.83 -2.78
C VAL A 125 4.60 -3.00 -2.51
N ALA A 126 4.78 -1.92 -3.26
CA ALA A 126 5.91 -1.00 -3.10
C ALA A 126 5.45 0.41 -2.74
N LEU A 127 6.28 1.14 -2.01
CA LEU A 127 6.08 2.56 -1.73
C LEU A 127 7.19 3.36 -2.40
N ILE A 128 6.79 4.25 -3.31
CA ILE A 128 7.67 5.15 -4.02
C ILE A 128 7.56 6.55 -3.40
N LYS A 129 8.69 7.25 -3.31
CA LYS A 129 8.82 8.60 -2.78
C LYS A 129 9.48 9.48 -3.82
N ASN A 130 8.94 10.68 -4.03
CA ASN A 130 9.60 11.72 -4.80
C ASN A 130 9.18 13.13 -4.35
N ASP A 131 9.75 14.19 -4.91
CA ASP A 131 9.40 15.57 -4.57
C ASP A 131 8.05 16.02 -5.18
N ARG A 132 7.62 15.38 -6.27
CA ARG A 132 6.39 15.70 -7.03
C ARG A 132 5.73 14.45 -7.60
N PHE A 133 4.40 14.46 -7.69
CA PHE A 133 3.62 13.40 -8.34
C PHE A 133 4.04 13.17 -9.80
N ASP A 134 4.27 14.23 -10.59
CA ASP A 134 4.73 14.10 -11.98
C ASP A 134 6.05 13.31 -12.12
N ASN A 135 6.91 13.40 -11.10
CA ASN A 135 8.19 12.69 -11.08
C ASN A 135 8.01 11.23 -10.69
N ILE A 136 7.08 10.92 -9.77
CA ILE A 136 6.65 9.54 -9.50
C ILE A 136 6.10 8.90 -10.78
N ASP A 137 5.19 9.57 -11.48
CA ASP A 137 4.59 9.05 -12.71
C ASP A 137 5.63 8.75 -13.78
N ARG A 138 6.60 9.67 -13.93
CA ARG A 138 7.71 9.49 -14.85
C ARG A 138 8.57 8.29 -14.46
N PHE A 139 8.99 8.22 -13.20
CA PHE A 139 9.81 7.13 -12.67
C PHE A 139 9.13 5.76 -12.88
N ILE A 140 7.84 5.63 -12.54
CA ILE A 140 7.13 4.37 -12.74
C ILE A 140 7.04 4.03 -14.22
N LYS A 141 6.83 5.01 -15.10
CA LYS A 141 6.75 4.79 -16.55
C LYS A 141 8.10 4.41 -17.18
N THR A 142 9.21 4.98 -16.73
CA THR A 142 10.54 4.76 -17.32
C THR A 142 11.25 3.56 -16.72
N GLU A 143 11.23 3.45 -15.40
CA GLU A 143 12.03 2.45 -14.67
C GLU A 143 11.24 1.18 -14.39
N ILE A 144 10.00 1.30 -13.91
CA ILE A 144 9.24 0.14 -13.41
C ILE A 144 8.48 -0.56 -14.53
N LYS A 145 7.71 0.18 -15.33
CA LYS A 145 6.82 -0.41 -16.36
C LYS A 145 7.55 -1.31 -17.36
N ASN A 146 8.83 -1.07 -17.59
CA ASN A 146 9.65 -1.80 -18.55
C ASN A 146 10.36 -3.02 -17.94
N LEU A 147 10.16 -3.29 -16.65
CA LEU A 147 10.70 -4.49 -16.02
C LEU A 147 10.03 -5.73 -16.59
N ASP A 148 10.85 -6.68 -17.04
CA ASP A 148 10.37 -7.96 -17.55
C ASP A 148 9.59 -8.72 -16.45
N GLY A 149 8.46 -9.31 -16.86
CA GLY A 149 7.56 -10.04 -15.98
C GLY A 149 6.48 -9.21 -15.27
N ILE A 150 6.44 -7.88 -15.41
CA ILE A 150 5.28 -7.11 -14.92
C ILE A 150 4.07 -7.36 -15.83
N LEU A 151 2.96 -7.81 -15.24
CA LEU A 151 1.70 -8.07 -15.96
C LEU A 151 0.79 -6.85 -15.91
N ARG A 152 0.62 -6.28 -14.71
CA ARG A 152 -0.13 -5.04 -14.47
C ARG A 152 0.33 -4.39 -13.19
N PHE A 153 0.08 -3.09 -13.07
CA PHE A 153 0.23 -2.38 -11.82
C PHE A 153 -0.87 -1.33 -11.64
N LYS A 154 -1.11 -0.95 -10.39
CA LYS A 154 -1.97 0.16 -10.00
C LYS A 154 -1.21 1.10 -9.10
N GLN A 155 -1.52 2.38 -9.22
CA GLN A 155 -0.89 3.48 -8.49
C GLN A 155 -1.95 4.18 -7.66
N ASP A 156 -1.70 4.31 -6.36
CA ASP A 156 -2.54 5.08 -5.46
C ASP A 156 -1.65 6.06 -4.67
N HIS A 157 -1.95 7.35 -4.76
CA HIS A 157 -1.14 8.42 -4.17
C HIS A 157 -1.48 8.59 -2.70
N VAL A 158 -0.48 8.72 -1.82
CA VAL A 158 -0.73 8.99 -0.40
C VAL A 158 -1.26 10.42 -0.23
N ILE A 159 -2.29 10.57 0.59
CA ILE A 159 -2.87 11.85 0.96
C ILE A 159 -2.60 12.10 2.44
N PHE A 160 -2.02 13.25 2.76
CA PHE A 160 -1.95 13.74 4.13
C PHE A 160 -3.25 14.47 4.47
N LEU A 161 -4.03 13.89 5.37
CA LEU A 161 -5.37 14.40 5.71
C LEU A 161 -5.33 15.71 6.49
N ASP A 162 -4.21 15.98 7.15
CA ASP A 162 -3.91 17.24 7.86
C ASP A 162 -3.88 18.46 6.91
N ARG A 163 -3.91 18.22 5.59
CA ARG A 163 -3.86 19.23 4.52
C ARG A 163 -5.19 19.40 3.76
N ILE A 164 -6.27 18.74 4.17
CA ILE A 164 -7.62 18.86 3.57
C ILE A 164 -8.49 19.77 4.44
#